data_AF-A0A7Y4QMA6-F1
#
_entry.id   AF-A0A7Y4QMA6-F1
#
_cell.length_a   1.000
_cell.length_b   1.000
_cell.length_c   1.000
_cell.angle_alpha   90.00
_cell.angle_beta   90.00
_cell.angle_gamma   90.00
#
_symmetry.space_group_name_H-M   'P 1'
#
loop_
_entity.id
_entity.type
_entity.pdbx_description
1 polymer ?
#
loop_
_entity_poly.entity_id
_entity_poly.type
_entity_poly.pdbx_seq_one_letter_code
_entity_poly.pdbx_strand_id
1 'polypeptide(L)'
;LETVCHYQSHYVGHPTRHIHGIEMNTGALGHGLPICIGMALADKMDSASYRVFTLLGDGELAEGSNWEAALAAAHYRLDNLTAIIDHNTLQITGHTRDVMSNEPLEEKWRAFGWAVKVVNGHDYAALTKALTDPPEPGKPTCVIANTTKGKGVSFMENVAKWHHGVPSAEELKQALTELNEAEAKLKEIHP
;
A
#
# COMPACT_ATOMS: atom_id res chain seq x y z
N LEU A 1 18.25 -1.81 11.45
CA LEU A 1 16.94 -1.26 11.85
C LEU A 1 17.03 -0.41 13.12
N GLU A 2 17.89 -0.75 14.10
CA GLU A 2 18.07 0.02 15.35
C GLU A 2 18.45 1.50 15.18
N THR A 3 18.95 1.88 14.00
CA THR A 3 19.40 3.24 13.69
C THR A 3 18.42 4.01 12.81
N VAL A 4 17.18 3.53 12.59
CA VAL A 4 16.19 4.23 11.76
C VAL A 4 16.03 5.69 12.22
N CYS A 5 16.12 6.63 11.27
CA CYS A 5 16.04 8.08 11.48
C CYS A 5 17.16 8.71 12.35
N HIS A 6 18.18 7.96 12.77
CA HIS A 6 19.33 8.55 13.46
C HIS A 6 20.24 9.31 12.48
N TYR A 7 20.94 10.34 12.98
CA TYR A 7 21.96 11.07 12.21
C TYR A 7 23.02 10.11 11.66
N GLN A 8 23.41 10.28 10.39
CA GLN A 8 24.33 9.40 9.64
C GLN A 8 23.87 7.95 9.43
N SER A 9 22.63 7.63 9.80
CA SER A 9 22.06 6.32 9.51
C SER A 9 21.84 6.13 8.01
N HIS A 10 22.05 4.90 7.56
CA HIS A 10 21.63 4.48 6.24
C HIS A 10 20.10 4.35 6.12
N TYR A 11 19.40 4.13 7.24
CA TYR A 11 17.95 3.97 7.29
C TYR A 11 17.28 5.31 7.63
N VAL A 12 16.87 6.04 6.60
CA VAL A 12 16.20 7.35 6.68
C VAL A 12 14.67 7.22 6.79
N GLY A 13 13.98 8.31 7.15
CA GLY A 13 12.52 8.30 7.38
C GLY A 13 11.67 8.09 6.14
N HIS A 14 12.19 8.38 4.95
CA HIS A 14 11.57 8.03 3.68
C HIS A 14 12.52 7.17 2.85
N PRO A 15 12.05 6.09 2.19
CA PRO A 15 12.88 5.20 1.40
C PRO A 15 13.82 5.93 0.42
N THR A 16 15.05 5.43 0.30
CA THR A 16 16.00 5.89 -0.70
C THR A 16 16.70 4.73 -1.41
N ARG A 17 16.95 4.89 -2.71
CA ARG A 17 17.68 3.94 -3.56
C ARG A 17 19.11 3.65 -3.12
N HIS A 18 19.64 4.39 -2.14
CA HIS A 18 20.93 4.06 -1.54
C HIS A 18 20.87 2.76 -0.72
N ILE A 19 19.68 2.38 -0.24
CA ILE A 19 19.46 1.13 0.49
C ILE A 19 19.21 0.02 -0.54
N HIS A 20 20.02 -1.05 -0.46
CA HIS A 20 19.87 -2.21 -1.34
C HIS A 20 18.46 -2.81 -1.23
N GLY A 21 17.82 -3.04 -2.38
CA GLY A 21 16.45 -3.54 -2.48
C GLY A 21 15.36 -2.46 -2.46
N ILE A 22 15.73 -1.17 -2.32
CA ILE A 22 14.79 -0.06 -2.54
C ILE A 22 14.89 0.42 -3.98
N GLU A 23 13.84 0.15 -4.75
CA GLU A 23 13.79 0.49 -6.18
C GLU A 23 13.77 1.99 -6.46
N MET A 24 13.22 2.80 -5.53
CA MET A 24 13.10 4.24 -5.75
C MET A 24 13.06 5.08 -4.48
N ASN A 25 13.47 6.34 -4.61
CA ASN A 25 13.22 7.37 -3.60
C ASN A 25 11.72 7.70 -3.59
N THR A 26 11.07 7.61 -2.43
CA THR A 26 9.64 7.93 -2.26
C THR A 26 9.43 8.85 -1.05
N GLY A 27 8.19 9.22 -0.75
CA GLY A 27 7.82 10.10 0.38
C GLY A 27 6.98 11.30 -0.03
N ALA A 28 7.15 11.78 -1.27
CA ALA A 28 6.20 12.69 -1.88
C ALA A 28 5.04 11.86 -2.46
N LEU A 29 3.89 11.94 -1.80
CA LEU A 29 2.64 11.30 -2.21
C LEU A 29 2.32 11.55 -3.68
N GLY A 30 1.73 10.57 -4.36
CA GLY A 30 1.31 10.66 -5.75
C GLY A 30 2.40 10.36 -6.78
N HIS A 31 3.67 10.19 -6.39
CA HIS A 31 4.75 9.87 -7.33
C HIS A 31 4.96 8.37 -7.55
N GLY A 32 4.55 7.52 -6.60
CA GLY A 32 4.81 6.08 -6.65
C GLY A 32 4.22 5.42 -7.89
N LEU A 33 2.92 5.65 -8.15
CA LEU A 33 2.25 5.07 -9.30
C LEU A 33 2.79 5.55 -10.66
N PRO A 34 3.00 6.87 -10.90
CA PRO A 34 3.67 7.35 -12.12
C PRO A 34 5.03 6.68 -12.40
N ILE A 35 5.85 6.49 -11.37
CA ILE A 35 7.16 5.84 -11.51
C ILE A 35 6.98 4.37 -11.92
N CYS A 36 6.09 3.65 -11.25
CA CYS A 36 5.84 2.24 -11.54
C CYS A 36 5.23 2.02 -12.93
N ILE A 37 4.50 2.99 -13.48
CA ILE A 37 4.06 2.97 -14.89
C ILE A 37 5.26 3.00 -15.83
N GLY A 38 6.24 3.88 -15.58
CA GLY A 38 7.46 3.93 -16.38
C GLY A 38 8.22 2.61 -16.34
N MET A 39 8.31 1.98 -15.16
CA MET A 39 8.93 0.66 -14.98
C MET A 39 8.17 -0.43 -15.74
N ALA A 40 6.84 -0.48 -15.61
CA ALA A 40 6.00 -1.47 -16.29
C ALA A 40 6.03 -1.29 -17.82
N LEU A 41 6.13 -0.06 -18.30
CA LEU A 41 6.28 0.22 -19.72
C LEU A 41 7.64 -0.25 -20.24
N ALA A 42 8.73 0.01 -19.50
CA ALA A 42 10.06 -0.46 -19.85
C ALA A 42 10.12 -2.00 -19.90
N ASP A 43 9.55 -2.69 -18.91
CA ASP A 43 9.44 -4.15 -18.87
C ASP A 43 8.75 -4.73 -20.12
N LYS A 44 7.65 -4.11 -20.56
CA LYS A 44 6.96 -4.48 -21.80
C LYS A 44 7.83 -4.31 -23.04
N MET A 45 8.61 -3.23 -23.10
CA MET A 45 9.52 -2.97 -24.24
C MET A 45 10.66 -3.99 -24.28
N ASP A 46 11.18 -4.36 -23.12
CA ASP A 46 12.30 -5.30 -22.99
C ASP A 46 11.85 -6.77 -23.00
N SER A 47 10.53 -7.03 -23.05
CA SER A 47 9.95 -8.37 -22.91
C SER A 47 10.44 -9.11 -21.67
N ALA A 48 10.65 -8.38 -20.58
CA ALA A 48 11.07 -8.96 -19.32
C ALA A 48 9.90 -9.69 -18.62
N SER A 49 10.25 -10.54 -17.66
CA SER A 49 9.33 -11.51 -17.04
C SER A 49 8.84 -11.10 -15.66
N TYR A 50 9.25 -9.93 -15.16
CA TYR A 50 8.87 -9.47 -13.84
C TYR A 50 7.51 -8.76 -13.87
N ARG A 51 6.97 -8.51 -12.68
CA ARG A 51 5.76 -7.71 -12.49
C ARG A 51 6.09 -6.52 -11.62
N VAL A 52 5.42 -5.40 -11.87
CA VAL A 52 5.58 -4.18 -11.10
C VAL A 52 4.43 -4.04 -10.13
N PHE A 53 4.76 -3.78 -8.86
CA PHE A 53 3.78 -3.57 -7.80
C PHE A 53 3.94 -2.17 -7.20
N THR A 54 2.83 -1.50 -6.93
CA THR A 54 2.79 -0.22 -6.21
C THR A 54 1.85 -0.35 -5.02
N LEU A 55 2.29 0.07 -3.84
CA LEU A 55 1.41 0.28 -2.69
C LEU A 55 1.06 1.76 -2.58
N LEU A 56 -0.23 2.05 -2.48
CA LEU A 56 -0.80 3.39 -2.36
C LEU A 56 -1.58 3.51 -1.05
N GLY A 57 -1.53 4.69 -0.43
CA GLY A 57 -2.48 5.03 0.62
C GLY A 57 -3.80 5.52 0.01
N ASP A 58 -4.94 5.28 0.64
CA ASP A 58 -6.21 5.84 0.19
C ASP A 58 -6.27 7.38 0.29
N GLY A 59 -5.67 7.98 1.32
CA GLY A 59 -5.48 9.44 1.43
C GLY A 59 -4.49 10.02 0.41
N GLU A 60 -3.57 9.21 -0.12
CA GLU A 60 -2.67 9.60 -1.22
C GLU A 60 -3.42 9.89 -2.52
N LEU A 61 -4.60 9.28 -2.71
CA LEU A 61 -5.39 9.39 -3.94
C LEU A 61 -6.03 10.78 -4.13
N ALA A 62 -5.87 11.69 -3.18
CA ALA A 62 -6.16 13.11 -3.40
C ALA A 62 -5.18 13.75 -4.41
N GLU A 63 -3.99 13.17 -4.61
CA GLU A 63 -3.00 13.65 -5.58
C GLU A 63 -3.43 13.38 -7.02
N GLY A 64 -3.45 14.43 -7.85
CA GLY A 64 -3.87 14.38 -9.25
C GLY A 64 -3.06 13.40 -10.10
N SER A 65 -1.76 13.28 -9.81
CA SER A 65 -0.81 12.44 -10.54
C SER A 65 -1.17 10.95 -10.51
N ASN A 66 -1.87 10.48 -9.46
CA ASN A 66 -2.37 9.10 -9.42
C ASN A 66 -3.43 8.83 -10.49
N TRP A 67 -4.26 9.83 -10.80
CA TRP A 67 -5.33 9.70 -11.81
C TRP A 67 -4.79 9.85 -13.23
N GLU A 68 -3.81 10.74 -13.43
CA GLU A 68 -3.05 10.82 -14.69
C GLU A 68 -2.34 9.49 -14.98
N ALA A 69 -1.72 8.92 -13.95
CA ALA A 69 -1.11 7.60 -13.98
C ALA A 69 -2.14 6.48 -14.29
N ALA A 70 -3.30 6.48 -13.63
CA ALA A 70 -4.35 5.50 -13.90
C ALA A 70 -4.80 5.52 -15.37
N LEU A 71 -4.95 6.70 -15.98
CA LEU A 71 -5.23 6.85 -17.42
C LEU A 71 -4.12 6.24 -18.29
N ALA A 72 -2.87 6.60 -18.00
CA ALA A 72 -1.72 6.17 -18.78
C ALA A 72 -1.56 4.63 -18.75
N ALA A 73 -1.67 4.02 -17.57
CA ALA A 73 -1.50 2.58 -17.41
C ALA A 73 -2.50 1.76 -18.25
N ALA A 74 -3.76 2.21 -18.30
CA ALA A 74 -4.78 1.57 -19.11
C ALA A 74 -4.56 1.82 -20.60
N HIS A 75 -4.21 3.05 -20.98
CA HIS A 75 -3.88 3.40 -22.38
C HIS A 75 -2.76 2.51 -22.94
N TYR A 76 -1.70 2.30 -22.17
CA TYR A 76 -0.56 1.47 -22.55
C TYR A 76 -0.77 -0.04 -22.29
N ARG A 77 -1.93 -0.45 -21.79
CA ARG A 77 -2.30 -1.86 -21.58
C ARG A 77 -1.31 -2.60 -20.66
N LEU A 78 -0.93 -1.96 -19.55
CA LEU A 78 0.09 -2.45 -18.62
C LEU A 78 -0.43 -3.57 -17.69
N ASP A 79 -0.75 -4.73 -18.24
CA ASP A 79 -1.20 -5.91 -17.46
C ASP A 79 -0.12 -6.52 -16.55
N ASN A 80 1.13 -6.08 -16.67
CA ASN A 80 2.24 -6.39 -15.76
C ASN A 80 2.30 -5.47 -14.53
N LEU A 81 1.43 -4.44 -14.45
CA LEU A 81 1.33 -3.51 -13.31
C LEU A 81 0.18 -3.91 -12.37
N THR A 82 0.47 -3.91 -11.07
CA THR A 82 -0.52 -4.11 -10.01
C THR A 82 -0.41 -3.01 -8.95
N ALA A 83 -1.43 -2.17 -8.84
CA ALA A 83 -1.57 -1.21 -7.77
C ALA A 83 -2.35 -1.83 -6.61
N ILE A 84 -1.90 -1.60 -5.38
CA ILE A 84 -2.53 -2.05 -4.14
C ILE A 84 -2.88 -0.80 -3.37
N ILE A 85 -4.15 -0.63 -3.01
CA ILE A 85 -4.61 0.49 -2.19
C ILE A 85 -4.82 -0.04 -0.79
N ASP A 86 -4.05 0.49 0.17
CA ASP A 86 -4.31 0.35 1.59
C ASP A 86 -5.51 1.24 1.97
N HIS A 87 -6.71 0.66 1.89
CA HIS A 87 -7.97 1.34 2.14
C HIS A 87 -8.34 1.24 3.63
N ASN A 88 -7.72 2.09 4.44
CA ASN A 88 -7.88 2.15 5.90
C ASN A 88 -8.81 3.29 6.38
N THR A 89 -9.28 4.13 5.46
CA THR A 89 -10.20 5.27 5.61
C THR A 89 -9.69 6.45 6.42
N LEU A 90 -8.40 6.49 6.77
CA LEU A 90 -7.81 7.49 7.67
C LEU A 90 -6.57 8.16 7.08
N GLN A 91 -6.55 9.49 7.12
CA GLN A 91 -5.39 10.33 6.82
C GLN A 91 -5.00 11.22 8.01
N ILE A 92 -4.00 12.09 7.86
CA ILE A 92 -3.40 12.90 8.95
C ILE A 92 -4.47 13.61 9.80
N THR A 93 -5.43 14.27 9.14
CA THR A 93 -6.38 15.17 9.79
C THR A 93 -7.75 14.55 10.07
N GLY A 94 -7.97 13.28 9.74
CA GLY A 94 -9.26 12.61 9.96
C GLY A 94 -9.57 11.54 8.92
N HIS A 95 -10.85 11.18 8.81
CA HIS A 95 -11.29 10.23 7.79
C HIS A 95 -11.19 10.82 6.39
N THR A 96 -10.82 10.00 5.42
CA THR A 96 -10.71 10.40 4.00
C THR A 96 -12.03 11.02 3.51
N ARG A 97 -13.19 10.43 3.86
CA ARG A 97 -14.52 10.94 3.50
C ARG A 97 -14.80 12.37 3.96
N ASP A 98 -14.22 12.79 5.09
CA ASP A 98 -14.47 14.09 5.73
C ASP A 98 -13.45 15.14 5.26
N VAL A 99 -12.25 14.70 4.87
CA VAL A 99 -11.17 15.60 4.43
C VAL A 99 -11.17 15.79 2.91
N MET A 100 -11.17 14.69 2.14
CA MET A 100 -11.26 14.69 0.68
C MET A 100 -11.71 13.29 0.21
N SER A 101 -13.02 13.14 -0.01
CA SER A 101 -13.59 11.84 -0.35
C SER A 101 -13.08 11.33 -1.69
N ASN A 102 -12.52 10.12 -1.69
CA ASN A 102 -12.07 9.39 -2.87
C ASN A 102 -13.13 8.38 -3.36
N GLU A 103 -14.29 8.29 -2.72
CA GLU A 103 -15.38 7.40 -3.10
C GLU A 103 -16.19 7.91 -4.31
N PRO A 104 -16.86 7.03 -5.09
CA PRO A 104 -16.79 5.58 -5.01
C PRO A 104 -15.50 5.04 -5.68
N LEU A 105 -14.67 4.32 -4.92
CA LEU A 105 -13.30 4.01 -5.34
C LEU A 105 -13.26 2.95 -6.45
N GLU A 106 -14.00 1.85 -6.29
CA GLU A 106 -14.05 0.75 -7.26
C GLU A 106 -14.45 1.25 -8.66
N GLU A 107 -15.51 2.04 -8.72
CA GLU A 107 -16.09 2.59 -9.94
C GLU A 107 -15.13 3.55 -10.63
N LYS A 108 -14.40 4.38 -9.88
CA LYS A 108 -13.36 5.26 -10.45
C LYS A 108 -12.29 4.43 -11.15
N TRP A 109 -11.70 3.44 -10.48
CA TRP A 109 -10.65 2.60 -11.07
C TRP A 109 -11.16 1.78 -12.26
N ARG A 110 -12.39 1.24 -12.18
CA ARG A 110 -13.03 0.58 -13.34
C ARG A 110 -13.23 1.54 -14.51
N ALA A 111 -13.64 2.78 -14.25
CA ALA A 111 -13.81 3.81 -15.29
C ALA A 111 -12.49 4.19 -15.98
N PHE A 112 -11.36 4.12 -15.27
CA PHE A 112 -10.02 4.27 -15.86
C PHE A 112 -9.57 3.06 -16.69
N GLY A 113 -10.34 1.96 -16.73
CA GLY A 113 -10.02 0.77 -17.53
C GLY A 113 -9.22 -0.32 -16.79
N TRP A 114 -9.16 -0.27 -15.46
CA TRP A 114 -8.43 -1.24 -14.65
C TRP A 114 -9.27 -2.48 -14.32
N ALA A 115 -8.61 -3.62 -14.15
CA ALA A 115 -9.19 -4.79 -13.51
C ALA A 115 -9.19 -4.56 -11.99
N VAL A 116 -10.38 -4.45 -11.37
CA VAL A 116 -10.50 -4.12 -9.94
C VAL A 116 -10.89 -5.35 -9.13
N LYS A 117 -10.13 -5.60 -8.06
CA LYS A 117 -10.39 -6.63 -7.04
C LYS A 117 -10.54 -5.95 -5.68
N VAL A 118 -11.65 -6.17 -4.99
CA VAL A 118 -11.87 -5.67 -3.62
C VAL A 118 -11.75 -6.85 -2.65
N VAL A 119 -10.90 -6.72 -1.64
CA VAL A 119 -10.64 -7.77 -0.66
C VAL A 119 -10.63 -7.22 0.77
N ASN A 120 -10.85 -8.11 1.74
CA ASN A 120 -10.45 -7.83 3.11
C ASN A 120 -8.91 -7.91 3.17
N GLY A 121 -8.25 -6.80 3.49
CA GLY A 121 -6.78 -6.72 3.54
C GLY A 121 -6.15 -7.54 4.68
N HIS A 122 -6.95 -8.03 5.62
CA HIS A 122 -6.50 -8.93 6.70
C HIS A 122 -6.86 -10.40 6.46
N ASP A 123 -7.49 -10.71 5.33
CA ASP A 123 -7.64 -12.10 4.86
C ASP A 123 -6.46 -12.44 3.95
N TYR A 124 -5.46 -13.11 4.50
CA TYR A 124 -4.24 -13.45 3.77
C TYR A 124 -4.49 -14.38 2.59
N ALA A 125 -5.49 -15.26 2.64
CA ALA A 125 -5.82 -16.15 1.54
C ALA A 125 -6.43 -15.35 0.37
N ALA A 126 -7.37 -14.46 0.67
CA ALA A 126 -7.98 -13.57 -0.32
C ALA A 126 -6.94 -12.60 -0.92
N LEU A 127 -6.09 -12.00 -0.08
CA LEU A 127 -5.04 -11.08 -0.53
C LEU A 127 -3.99 -11.79 -1.38
N THR A 128 -3.50 -12.96 -0.94
CA THR A 128 -2.55 -13.78 -1.71
C THR A 128 -3.12 -14.08 -3.08
N LYS A 129 -4.36 -14.61 -3.13
CA LYS A 129 -5.04 -14.89 -4.39
C LYS A 129 -5.13 -13.65 -5.28
N ALA A 130 -5.54 -12.49 -4.74
CA ALA A 130 -5.68 -11.27 -5.52
C ALA A 130 -4.36 -10.82 -6.17
N LEU A 131 -3.23 -11.01 -5.48
CA LEU A 131 -1.89 -10.62 -5.93
C LEU A 131 -1.25 -11.65 -6.86
N THR A 132 -1.50 -12.95 -6.66
CA THR A 132 -0.88 -14.05 -7.42
C THR A 132 -1.69 -14.49 -8.65
N ASP A 133 -3.00 -14.27 -8.65
CA ASP A 133 -3.84 -14.59 -9.81
C ASP A 133 -3.28 -13.92 -11.07
N PRO A 134 -3.31 -14.62 -12.23
CA PRO A 134 -2.89 -14.03 -13.49
C PRO A 134 -3.62 -12.72 -13.78
N PRO A 135 -2.93 -11.69 -14.28
CA PRO A 135 -3.57 -10.43 -14.64
C PRO A 135 -4.53 -10.61 -15.81
N GLU A 136 -5.55 -9.77 -15.90
CA GLU A 136 -6.39 -9.69 -17.09
C GLU A 136 -5.57 -9.14 -18.27
N PRO A 137 -5.49 -9.86 -19.41
CA PRO A 137 -4.67 -9.41 -20.54
C PRO A 137 -5.04 -8.00 -21.00
N GLY A 138 -4.02 -7.15 -21.12
CA GLY A 138 -4.14 -5.76 -21.53
C GLY A 138 -4.75 -4.81 -20.51
N LYS A 139 -5.00 -5.24 -19.26
CA LYS A 139 -5.49 -4.36 -18.19
C LYS A 139 -4.56 -4.36 -16.97
N PRO A 140 -4.13 -3.18 -16.49
CA PRO A 140 -3.50 -3.09 -15.19
C PRO A 140 -4.48 -3.50 -14.07
N THR A 141 -3.96 -4.05 -12.97
CA THR A 141 -4.78 -4.55 -11.84
C THR A 141 -4.76 -3.59 -10.66
N CYS A 142 -5.93 -3.24 -10.13
CA CYS A 142 -6.09 -2.48 -8.90
C CYS A 142 -6.68 -3.40 -7.82
N VAL A 143 -5.94 -3.62 -6.74
CA VAL A 143 -6.39 -4.35 -5.56
C VAL A 143 -6.73 -3.34 -4.47
N ILE A 144 -8.03 -3.20 -4.18
CA ILE A 144 -8.52 -2.39 -3.05
C ILE A 144 -8.54 -3.30 -1.82
N ALA A 145 -7.57 -3.14 -0.94
CA ALA A 145 -7.46 -3.90 0.30
C ALA A 145 -8.08 -3.11 1.44
N ASN A 146 -9.26 -3.50 1.90
CA ASN A 146 -9.91 -2.87 3.05
C ASN A 146 -9.18 -3.28 4.33
N THR A 147 -8.54 -2.34 5.00
CA THR A 147 -7.68 -2.59 6.16
C THR A 147 -8.14 -1.79 7.38
N THR A 148 -7.41 -1.94 8.48
CA THR A 148 -7.63 -1.25 9.74
C THR A 148 -6.29 -0.61 10.09
N LYS A 149 -6.24 0.72 10.13
CA LYS A 149 -5.00 1.41 10.46
C LYS A 149 -4.60 1.04 11.89
N GLY A 150 -3.36 0.61 12.08
CA GLY A 150 -2.89 0.12 13.40
C GLY A 150 -3.36 -1.28 13.79
N LYS A 151 -3.80 -2.10 12.82
CA LYS A 151 -4.28 -3.48 13.05
C LYS A 151 -3.36 -4.27 14.00
N GLY A 152 -3.97 -4.93 14.99
CA GLY A 152 -3.30 -5.83 15.93
C GLY A 152 -2.86 -5.17 17.23
N VAL A 153 -2.94 -3.84 17.34
CA VAL A 153 -2.67 -3.11 18.59
C VAL A 153 -3.91 -2.31 18.98
N SER A 154 -4.53 -2.72 20.09
CA SER A 154 -5.88 -2.32 20.50
C SER A 154 -6.09 -0.81 20.60
N PHE A 155 -5.10 -0.07 21.11
CA PHE A 155 -5.17 1.38 21.26
C PHE A 155 -4.76 2.15 19.99
N MET A 156 -4.28 1.46 18.95
CA MET A 156 -3.92 2.03 17.65
C MET A 156 -4.98 1.81 16.57
N GLU A 157 -5.79 0.76 16.67
CA GLU A 157 -6.79 0.42 15.66
C GLU A 157 -7.78 1.56 15.39
N ASN A 158 -7.81 2.05 14.14
CA ASN A 158 -8.68 3.14 13.69
C ASN A 158 -8.51 4.47 14.43
N VAL A 159 -7.31 4.77 14.94
CA VAL A 159 -7.03 6.01 15.67
C VAL A 159 -6.03 6.88 14.91
N ALA A 160 -6.50 8.04 14.41
CA ALA A 160 -5.71 8.95 13.56
C ALA A 160 -4.39 9.44 14.21
N LYS A 161 -4.36 9.60 15.55
CA LYS A 161 -3.16 9.98 16.33
C LYS A 161 -1.95 9.11 15.98
N TRP A 162 -2.16 7.83 15.65
CA TRP A 162 -1.09 6.86 15.41
C TRP A 162 -0.54 6.86 13.99
N HIS A 163 -1.03 7.75 13.10
CA HIS A 163 -0.45 7.88 11.77
C HIS A 163 1.02 8.34 11.77
N HIS A 164 1.41 9.19 12.73
CA HIS A 164 2.80 9.61 12.97
C HIS A 164 3.18 9.55 14.46
N GLY A 165 2.38 8.85 15.28
CA GLY A 165 2.56 8.79 16.72
C GLY A 165 3.74 7.90 17.10
N VAL A 166 4.60 8.38 18.01
CA VAL A 166 5.66 7.55 18.61
C VAL A 166 5.13 7.00 19.94
N PRO A 167 5.06 5.67 20.12
CA PRO A 167 4.60 5.08 21.38
C PRO A 167 5.51 5.47 22.55
N SER A 168 4.92 5.74 23.71
CA SER A 168 5.66 5.76 24.98
C SER A 168 6.16 4.36 25.34
N ALA A 169 7.06 4.27 26.34
CA ALA A 169 7.57 2.98 26.81
C ALA A 169 6.44 2.03 27.28
N GLU A 170 5.41 2.56 27.94
CA GLU A 170 4.26 1.76 28.39
C GLU A 170 3.37 1.33 27.22
N GLU A 171 3.07 2.23 26.27
CA GLU A 171 2.30 1.89 25.05
C GLU A 171 3.05 0.85 24.20
N LEU A 172 4.37 0.96 24.07
CA LEU A 172 5.21 -0.03 23.38
C LEU A 172 5.14 -1.39 24.07
N LYS A 173 5.29 -1.44 25.40
CA LYS A 173 5.19 -2.67 26.18
C LYS A 173 3.82 -3.33 25.99
N GLN A 174 2.74 -2.55 26.06
CA GLN A 174 1.39 -3.04 25.81
C GLN A 174 1.25 -3.62 24.40
N ALA A 175 1.68 -2.89 23.36
CA ALA A 175 1.59 -3.34 21.99
C ALA A 175 2.35 -4.66 21.76
N LEU A 176 3.54 -4.80 22.32
CA LEU A 176 4.32 -6.04 22.22
C LEU A 176 3.65 -7.20 22.95
N THR A 177 3.05 -6.98 24.11
CA THR A 177 2.29 -8.02 24.82
C THR A 177 1.12 -8.51 23.95
N GLU A 178 0.32 -7.60 23.40
CA GLU A 178 -0.83 -7.94 22.55
C GLU A 178 -0.41 -8.74 21.30
N LEU A 179 0.67 -8.32 20.63
CA LEU A 179 1.21 -9.02 19.45
C LEU A 179 1.76 -10.41 19.79
N ASN A 180 2.50 -10.54 20.89
CA ASN A 180 3.04 -11.84 21.33
C ASN A 180 1.92 -12.82 21.70
N GLU A 181 0.86 -12.35 22.36
CA GLU A 181 -0.32 -13.17 22.67
C GLU A 181 -1.05 -13.62 21.40
N ALA A 182 -1.16 -12.74 20.39
CA ALA A 182 -1.75 -13.09 19.11
C ALA A 182 -0.90 -14.13 18.35
N GLU A 183 0.43 -13.97 18.36
CA GLU A 183 1.36 -14.93 17.75
C GLU A 183 1.28 -16.31 18.43
N ALA A 184 1.24 -16.35 19.76
CA ALA A 184 1.12 -17.60 20.53
C ALA A 184 -0.17 -18.36 20.16
N LYS A 185 -1.31 -17.64 20.09
CA LYS A 185 -2.60 -18.23 19.67
C LYS A 185 -2.54 -18.77 18.24
N LEU A 186 -1.87 -18.09 17.32
CA LEU A 186 -1.74 -18.57 15.94
C LEU A 186 -0.94 -19.88 15.85
N LYS A 187 0.15 -19.98 16.61
CA LYS A 187 0.99 -21.19 16.70
C LYS A 187 0.23 -22.38 17.30
N GLU A 188 -0.71 -22.15 18.22
CA GLU A 188 -1.57 -23.22 18.76
C GLU A 188 -2.54 -23.77 17.71
N ILE A 189 -3.05 -22.92 16.82
CA ILE A 189 -4.02 -23.30 15.77
C ILE A 189 -3.32 -23.96 14.57
N HIS A 190 -2.09 -23.57 14.28
CA HIS A 190 -1.26 -24.09 13.18
C HIS A 190 0.12 -24.54 13.73
N PRO A 191 0.19 -25.71 14.38
CA PRO A 191 1.43 -26.21 15.01
C PRO A 191 2.54 -26.56 14.01
#